data_AF-A0A7C1AVR4-F1
#
_entry.id   AF-A0A7C1AVR4-F1
#
_cell.length_a   1.000
_cell.length_b   1.000
_cell.length_c   1.000
_cell.angle_alpha   90.00
_cell.angle_beta   90.00
_cell.angle_gamma   90.00
#
_symmetry.space_group_name_H-M   'P 1'
#
loop_
_entity.id
_entity.type
_entity.pdbx_description
1 polymer ?
#
loop_
_entity_poly.entity_id
_entity_poly.type
_entity_poly.pdbx_seq_one_letter_code
_entity_poly.pdbx_strand_id
1 'polypeptide(L)' 'MIRQSILKIAETGFVRSAIEEQADLAAFKEKPTPMVLAGVFAIGFSYIIGWPAVAALGILSARLHDPWIVIIGG' A
#
# COMPACT_ATOMS: atom_id res chain seq x y z
N MET A 1 -13.10 -9.98 18.41
CA MET A 1 -11.88 -9.24 18.02
C MET A 1 -12.17 -8.07 17.07
N ILE A 2 -13.02 -8.25 16.05
CA ILE A 2 -13.38 -7.20 15.06
C ILE A 2 -13.94 -5.91 15.69
N ARG A 3 -14.84 -6.03 16.69
CA ARG A 3 -15.48 -4.87 17.34
C ARG A 3 -14.48 -3.91 18.01
N GLN A 4 -13.41 -4.44 18.60
CA GLN A 4 -12.39 -3.64 19.28
C GLN A 4 -11.53 -2.87 18.27
N SER A 5 -11.21 -3.48 17.13
CA SER A 5 -10.48 -2.81 16.05
C SER A 5 -11.29 -1.69 15.41
N ILE A 6 -12.60 -1.90 15.21
CA ILE A 6 -13.49 -0.86 14.66
C ILE A 6 -13.51 0.37 15.57
N LEU A 7 -13.64 0.18 16.89
CA LEU A 7 -13.64 1.29 17.84
C LEU A 7 -12.31 2.06 17.82
N LYS A 8 -11.18 1.36 17.79
CA LYS A 8 -9.86 2.00 17.67
C LYS A 8 -9.70 2.80 16.37
N ILE A 9 -10.24 2.29 15.27
CA ILE A 9 -10.16 2.97 13.97
C ILE A 9 -11.10 4.19 13.95
N ALA A 10 -12.29 4.09 14.56
CA ALA A 10 -13.24 5.19 14.68
C ALA A 10 -12.69 6.37 15.52
N GLU A 11 -11.78 6.10 16.46
CA GLU A 11 -11.10 7.14 17.25
C GLU A 11 -10.01 7.89 16.47
N THR A 12 -9.61 7.41 15.29
CA THR A 12 -8.63 8.13 14.47
C THR A 12 -9.23 9.44 13.94
N GLY A 13 -8.42 10.51 13.89
CA GLY A 13 -8.88 11.82 13.43
C GLY A 13 -9.52 11.77 12.03
N PHE A 14 -8.96 10.96 11.13
CA PHE A 14 -9.50 10.75 9.79
C PHE A 14 -10.93 10.19 9.80
N VAL A 15 -11.16 9.09 10.52
CA VAL A 15 -12.48 8.44 10.55
C VAL A 15 -13.48 9.28 11.34
N ARG A 16 -13.04 9.93 12.41
CA ARG A 16 -13.88 10.85 13.17
C ARG A 16 -14.37 12.01 12.31
N SER A 17 -13.46 12.68 11.60
CA SER A 17 -13.83 13.76 10.67
C SER A 17 -14.73 13.27 9.54
N ALA A 18 -14.45 12.09 8.97
CA ALA A 18 -15.30 11.51 7.92
C ALA A 18 -16.73 11.19 8.42
N ILE A 19 -16.90 10.80 9.68
CA ILE A 19 -18.22 10.61 10.31
C ILE A 19 -18.91 11.95 10.55
N GLU A 20 -18.20 12.94 11.10
CA GLU A 20 -18.72 14.29 11.36
C GLU A 20 -19.18 14.99 10.08
N GLU A 21 -18.44 14.80 8.98
CA GLU A 21 -18.70 15.40 7.67
C GLU A 21 -19.70 14.59 6.82
N GLN A 22 -20.22 13.48 7.37
CA GLN A 22 -21.11 12.53 6.68
C GLN A 22 -20.60 12.18 5.27
N ALA A 23 -19.31 11.84 5.19
CA ALA A 23 -18.65 11.57 3.93
C ALA A 23 -19.45 10.60 3.07
N ASP A 24 -19.63 10.94 1.79
CA ASP A 24 -20.36 10.06 0.88
C ASP A 24 -19.57 8.78 0.63
N LEU A 25 -20.13 7.67 1.08
CA LEU A 25 -19.56 6.33 0.93
C LEU A 25 -20.12 5.61 -0.29
N ALA A 26 -20.99 6.23 -1.09
CA ALA A 26 -21.60 5.60 -2.27
C ALA A 26 -20.54 5.06 -3.23
N ALA A 27 -19.47 5.82 -3.46
CA ALA A 27 -18.34 5.40 -4.31
C ALA A 27 -17.64 4.11 -3.84
N PHE A 28 -17.71 3.78 -2.54
CA PHE A 28 -17.13 2.55 -1.97
C PHE A 28 -18.13 1.40 -1.83
N LYS A 29 -19.44 1.68 -1.96
CA LYS A 29 -20.50 0.65 -1.95
C LYS A 29 -20.69 0.01 -3.33
N GLU A 30 -20.35 0.72 -4.39
CA GLU A 30 -20.39 0.19 -5.74
C GLU A 30 -19.27 -0.83 -5.98
N LYS A 31 -19.56 -1.84 -6.81
CA LYS A 31 -18.52 -2.81 -7.19
C LYS A 31 -17.43 -2.07 -7.98
N PRO A 32 -16.14 -2.25 -7.62
CA PRO A 32 -15.06 -1.64 -8.36
C PRO A 32 -15.16 -2.04 -9.83
N THR A 33 -14.98 -1.06 -10.73
CA THR A 33 -15.01 -1.34 -12.16
C THR A 33 -13.85 -2.27 -12.52
N PRO A 34 -13.99 -3.10 -13.58
CA PRO A 34 -12.90 -3.95 -14.04
C PRO A 34 -11.60 -3.18 -14.32
N MET A 35 -11.71 -1.91 -14.72
CA MET A 35 -10.57 -1.02 -14.96
C MET A 35 -9.83 -0.66 -13.68
N VAL A 36 -10.56 -0.32 -12.60
CA VAL A 36 -9.94 -0.09 -11.29
C VAL A 36 -9.25 -1.35 -10.79
N LEU A 37 -9.90 -2.51 -10.94
CA LEU A 37 -9.31 -3.78 -10.52
C LEU A 37 -8.03 -4.10 -11.30
N ALA A 38 -8.04 -3.90 -12.62
CA ALA A 38 -6.86 -4.09 -13.46
C ALA A 38 -5.71 -3.13 -13.09
N GLY A 39 -6.02 -1.86 -12.80
CA GLY A 39 -5.04 -0.88 -12.34
C GLY A 39 -4.41 -1.26 -11.00
N VAL A 40 -5.23 -1.61 -10.01
CA VAL A 40 -4.76 -2.06 -8.70
C VAL A 40 -3.94 -3.34 -8.81
N PHE A 41 -4.38 -4.28 -9.66
CA PHE A 41 -3.61 -5.50 -9.94
C PHE A 41 -2.28 -5.18 -10.60
N ALA A 42 -2.23 -4.28 -11.58
CA ALA A 42 -1.00 -3.86 -12.23
C ALA A 42 -0.02 -3.20 -11.25
N ILE A 43 -0.52 -2.37 -10.33
CA ILE A 43 0.29 -1.82 -9.23
C ILE A 43 0.82 -2.93 -8.35
N GLY A 44 -0.01 -3.87 -7.88
CA GLY A 44 0.45 -4.98 -7.04
C GLY A 44 1.45 -5.90 -7.76
N PHE A 45 1.22 -6.17 -9.04
CA PHE A 45 2.07 -7.02 -9.86
C PHE A 45 3.41 -6.35 -10.20
N SER A 46 3.46 -5.01 -10.33
CA SER A 46 4.71 -4.30 -10.56
C SER A 46 5.70 -4.51 -9.42
N TYR A 47 5.24 -4.63 -8.17
CA TYR A 47 6.09 -4.95 -7.03
C TYR A 47 6.70 -6.35 -7.13
N ILE A 48 5.99 -7.33 -7.70
CA ILE A 48 6.54 -8.69 -7.89
C ILE A 48 7.73 -8.67 -8.86
N ILE A 49 7.72 -7.77 -9.85
CA ILE A 49 8.81 -7.63 -10.82
C ILE A 49 9.92 -6.71 -10.30
N GLY A 50 9.57 -5.63 -9.59
CA GLY A 50 10.53 -4.66 -9.07
C GLY A 50 11.34 -5.18 -7.87
N TRP A 51 10.71 -5.92 -6.96
CA TRP A 51 11.40 -6.43 -5.77
C TRP A 51 12.55 -7.39 -6.04
N PRO A 52 12.51 -8.30 -7.03
CA PRO A 52 13.67 -9.10 -7.41
C PRO A 52 14.91 -8.27 -7.73
N ALA A 53 14.75 -7.13 -8.42
CA ALA A 53 15.85 -6.23 -8.72
C ALA A 53 16.37 -5.56 -7.44
N VAL A 54 15.47 -5.05 -6.59
CA VAL A 54 15.83 -4.46 -5.28
C VAL A 54 16.53 -5.49 -4.38
N ALA A 55 16.05 -6.74 -4.35
CA ALA A 55 16.64 -7.82 -3.59
C ALA A 55 18.03 -8.21 -4.11
N ALA A 56 18.20 -8.29 -5.44
CA ALA A 56 19.50 -8.56 -6.05
C ALA A 56 20.52 -7.46 -5.73
N LEU A 57 20.12 -6.18 -5.82
CA LEU A 57 20.96 -5.05 -5.45
C LEU A 57 21.29 -5.05 -3.95
N GLY A 58 20.33 -5.40 -3.09
CA GLY A 58 20.53 -5.56 -1.66
C GLY A 58 21.54 -6.66 -1.32
N ILE A 59 21.42 -7.83 -1.95
CA ILE A 59 22.37 -8.94 -1.80
C ILE A 59 23.76 -8.53 -2.27
N LEU A 60 23.85 -7.84 -3.42
CA LEU A 60 25.11 -7.39 -3.99
C LEU A 60 25.81 -6.37 -3.09
N SER A 61 25.06 -5.41 -2.55
CA SER A 61 25.55 -4.45 -1.58
C SER A 61 26.09 -5.11 -0.31
N ALA A 62 25.36 -6.08 0.24
CA ALA A 62 25.81 -6.83 1.42
C ALA A 62 27.10 -7.62 1.15
N ARG A 63 27.25 -8.18 -0.06
CA ARG A 63 28.47 -8.92 -0.46
C ARG A 63 29.68 -8.00 -0.64
N LEU A 64 29.47 -6.82 -1.22
CA LEU A 64 30.54 -5.88 -1.55
C LEU A 64 30.89 -4.93 -0.39
N HIS A 65 30.16 -5.01 0.74
CA HIS A 65 30.23 -4.06 1.86
C HIS A 65 30.09 -2.60 1.41
N ASP A 66 29.43 -2.39 0.26
CA ASP A 66 29.24 -1.08 -0.33
C ASP A 66 27.74 -0.74 -0.32
N PRO A 67 27.28 0.07 0.65
CA PRO A 67 25.88 0.45 0.79
C PRO A 67 25.38 1.36 -0.34
N TRP A 68 26.29 1.95 -1.14
CA TRP A 68 25.91 2.87 -2.23
C TRP A 68 25.15 2.18 -3.37
N ILE A 69 25.30 0.86 -3.51
CA ILE A 69 24.67 0.06 -4.56
C ILE A 69 23.14 -0.01 -4.38
N VAL A 70 22.65 0.05 -3.14
CA VAL A 70 21.19 0.03 -2.86
C VAL A 70 20.54 1.38 -3.18
N ILE A 71 21.27 2.49 -3.00
CA ILE A 71 20.74 3.86 -3.15
C ILE A 71 20.37 4.18 -4.61
N ILE A 72 21.01 3.54 -5.60
CA ILE A 72 20.67 3.76 -7.02
C ILE A 72 19.35 3.06 -7.39
N GLY A 73 18.95 2.03 -6.63
CA GLY A 73 17.74 1.25 -6.90
C GLY A 73 16.48 1.70 -6.15
N GLY A 74 16.58 2.68 -5.24
CA GLY A 74 15.49 3.10 -4.35
C GLY A 74 15.44 4.59 -4.09
#